data_AF-A0A660YKA2-F1
#
_entry.id   AF-A0A660YKA2-F1
#
_cell.length_a   1.000
_cell.length_b   1.000
_cell.length_c   1.000
_cell.angle_alpha   90.00
_cell.angle_beta   90.00
_cell.angle_gamma   90.00
#
_symmetry.space_group_name_H-M   'P 1'
#
loop_
_entity.id
_entity.type
_entity.pdbx_description
1 polymer ?
#
loop_
_entity_poly.entity_id
_entity_poly.type
_entity_poly.pdbx_seq_one_letter_code
_entity_poly.pdbx_strand_id
1 'polypeptide(L)'
;MSDYLGLIQTRVLDSDNRSFESVTYQRGKPPLSCEKNLAGKLASVHSADVMRSITPSGFTMIGSLKEEISEGSCNVGDILTSSSFTANTFKLIALNKGEDSKNLIAWVNGWPLLIQGSNSLTENNTIILPSPPTIGYRIDFVFLEVWRKLIDVDDIIYKHGNVLYGGTNPANDLIDPAIGLETTRRIQIQYRIRVAPTDLENYPSGFDPTQVFVQGPLDEPLETCSHAYFSQVPGDPGLWRAGAGDSAAQEDLLTVDGYTYAIPMFAVARRNTGNYDPDNRSNAASKSLSDYLAGTASDRP
;
A
#
# COMPACT_ATOMS: atom_id res chain seq x y z
N MET A 1 -4.34 16.13 -15.87
CA MET A 1 -5.72 16.62 -15.66
C MET A 1 -5.77 17.04 -14.20
N SER A 2 -6.48 18.12 -13.85
CA SER A 2 -6.44 18.64 -12.49
C SER A 2 -7.00 17.68 -11.45
N ASP A 3 -6.37 17.64 -10.27
CA ASP A 3 -6.80 16.93 -9.07
C ASP A 3 -8.28 17.19 -8.72
N TYR A 4 -8.99 16.18 -8.25
CA TYR A 4 -10.33 16.32 -7.68
C TYR A 4 -10.25 16.84 -6.24
N LEU A 5 -10.69 18.09 -6.04
CA LEU A 5 -10.65 18.78 -4.74
C LEU A 5 -12.06 19.00 -4.14
N GLY A 6 -13.06 18.27 -4.63
CA GLY A 6 -14.46 18.36 -4.23
C GLY A 6 -15.28 19.37 -5.04
N LEU A 7 -16.61 19.23 -4.98
CA LEU A 7 -17.57 20.02 -5.77
C LEU A 7 -17.71 21.48 -5.32
N ILE A 8 -17.33 21.80 -4.08
CA ILE A 8 -17.51 23.13 -3.46
C ILE A 8 -16.31 24.06 -3.77
N GLN A 9 -15.34 23.61 -4.57
CA GLN A 9 -14.21 24.44 -4.98
C GLN A 9 -14.64 25.46 -6.05
N THR A 10 -14.08 26.66 -5.97
CA THR A 10 -14.35 27.73 -6.95
C THR A 10 -13.89 27.35 -8.36
N ARG A 11 -12.67 26.80 -8.45
CA ARG A 11 -12.08 26.15 -9.62
C ARG A 11 -10.85 25.36 -9.18
N VAL A 12 -10.45 24.36 -9.95
CA VAL A 12 -9.14 23.72 -9.78
C VAL A 12 -8.21 24.17 -10.89
N LEU A 13 -7.03 24.67 -10.51
CA LEU A 13 -5.99 25.07 -11.46
C LEU A 13 -5.03 23.91 -11.68
N ASP A 14 -4.81 23.58 -12.96
CA ASP A 14 -3.85 22.55 -13.33
C ASP A 14 -2.43 23.13 -13.45
N SER A 15 -1.45 22.35 -13.00
CA SER A 15 -0.01 22.65 -13.11
C SER A 15 0.72 21.69 -14.05
N ASP A 16 0.06 20.59 -14.45
CA ASP A 16 0.66 19.56 -15.28
C ASP A 16 1.09 20.14 -16.65
N ASN A 17 2.32 19.83 -17.08
CA ASN A 17 2.92 20.31 -18.34
C ASN A 17 3.02 21.85 -18.50
N ARG A 18 2.91 22.62 -17.42
CA ARG A 18 2.99 24.09 -17.47
C ARG A 18 4.26 24.67 -16.87
N SER A 19 5.05 23.86 -16.14
CA SER A 19 6.32 24.25 -15.53
C SER A 19 6.23 25.52 -14.67
N PHE A 20 5.13 25.68 -13.93
CA PHE A 20 4.98 26.78 -12.99
C PHE A 20 5.89 26.57 -11.77
N GLU A 21 6.64 27.60 -11.41
CA GLU A 21 7.46 27.60 -10.19
C GLU A 21 6.65 28.06 -8.98
N SER A 22 5.94 29.19 -9.10
CA SER A 22 5.27 29.83 -7.98
C SER A 22 4.02 30.62 -8.40
N VAL A 23 3.22 31.01 -7.42
CA VAL A 23 2.02 31.85 -7.59
C VAL A 23 2.32 33.25 -7.08
N THR A 24 2.09 34.27 -7.92
CA THR A 24 2.27 35.68 -7.54
C THR A 24 0.94 36.42 -7.49
N TYR A 25 0.66 37.07 -6.36
CA TYR A 25 -0.54 37.89 -6.18
C TYR A 25 -0.33 39.33 -6.66
N GLN A 26 -1.33 39.89 -7.33
CA GLN A 26 -1.27 41.24 -7.89
C GLN A 26 -1.97 42.27 -7.02
N ARG A 27 -1.42 43.49 -6.95
CA ARG A 27 -2.03 44.60 -6.21
C ARG A 27 -3.43 44.90 -6.75
N GLY A 28 -4.39 45.05 -5.84
CA GLY A 28 -5.78 45.36 -6.19
C GLY A 28 -6.58 44.19 -6.77
N LYS A 29 -6.02 42.97 -6.75
CA LYS A 29 -6.72 41.74 -7.12
C LYS A 29 -6.86 40.83 -5.89
N PRO A 30 -8.06 40.31 -5.59
CA PRO A 30 -8.25 39.43 -4.43
C PRO A 30 -7.61 38.06 -4.69
N PRO A 31 -6.95 37.45 -3.69
CA PRO A 31 -6.52 36.06 -3.78
C PRO A 31 -7.74 35.13 -3.68
N LEU A 32 -7.86 34.15 -4.58
CA LEU A 32 -8.91 33.14 -4.53
C LEU A 32 -8.37 31.83 -3.93
N SER A 33 -9.29 30.98 -3.48
CA SER A 33 -8.95 29.67 -2.90
C SER A 33 -8.18 28.77 -3.88
N CYS A 34 -8.53 28.81 -5.16
CA CYS A 34 -7.87 28.04 -6.20
C CYS A 34 -6.38 28.37 -6.37
N GLU A 35 -5.95 29.63 -6.17
CA GLU A 35 -4.53 30.00 -6.21
C GLU A 35 -3.77 29.50 -4.98
N LYS A 36 -4.41 29.52 -3.80
CA LYS A 36 -3.84 28.91 -2.60
C LYS A 36 -3.65 27.40 -2.76
N ASN A 37 -4.66 26.72 -3.31
CA ASN A 37 -4.58 25.29 -3.60
C ASN A 37 -3.46 24.99 -4.61
N LEU A 38 -3.33 25.81 -5.66
CA LEU A 38 -2.25 25.69 -6.64
C LEU A 38 -0.87 25.85 -6.00
N ALA A 39 -0.69 26.88 -5.15
CA ALA A 39 0.58 27.10 -4.45
C ALA A 39 0.97 25.90 -3.58
N GLY A 40 0.00 25.31 -2.87
CA GLY A 40 0.20 24.07 -2.11
C GLY A 40 0.55 22.87 -2.99
N LYS A 41 -0.14 22.70 -4.13
CA LYS A 41 0.17 21.63 -5.10
C LYS A 41 1.60 21.76 -5.62
N LEU A 42 2.03 22.96 -6.04
CA LEU A 42 3.39 23.18 -6.56
C LEU A 42 4.47 22.81 -5.54
N ALA A 43 4.32 23.24 -4.29
CA ALA A 43 5.27 22.91 -3.23
C ALA A 43 5.33 21.40 -2.94
N SER A 44 4.18 20.72 -2.92
CA SER A 44 4.08 19.28 -2.69
C SER A 44 4.70 18.48 -3.84
N VAL A 45 4.37 18.82 -5.08
CA VAL A 45 4.91 18.17 -6.29
C VAL A 45 6.42 18.36 -6.36
N HIS A 46 6.92 19.57 -6.13
CA HIS A 46 8.37 19.83 -6.13
C HIS A 46 9.10 18.97 -5.09
N SER A 47 8.56 18.86 -3.87
CA SER A 47 9.15 18.04 -2.82
C SER A 47 9.17 16.55 -3.21
N ALA A 48 8.08 16.06 -3.80
CA ALA A 48 7.99 14.69 -4.28
C ALA A 48 8.93 14.41 -5.46
N ASP A 49 9.04 15.32 -6.41
CA ASP A 49 9.93 15.19 -7.58
C ASP A 49 11.41 15.14 -7.18
N VAL A 50 11.82 16.00 -6.23
CA VAL A 50 13.17 15.94 -5.64
C VAL A 50 13.40 14.56 -5.03
N MET A 51 12.45 14.03 -4.27
CA MET A 51 12.61 12.71 -3.66
C MET A 51 12.68 11.58 -4.70
N ARG A 52 11.80 11.59 -5.71
CA ARG A 52 11.80 10.61 -6.82
C ARG A 52 13.11 10.62 -7.61
N SER A 53 13.82 11.76 -7.63
CA SER A 53 15.14 11.86 -8.28
C SER A 53 16.27 11.22 -7.47
N ILE A 54 16.08 11.02 -6.16
CA ILE A 54 17.12 10.55 -5.24
C ILE A 54 16.90 9.08 -4.87
N THR A 55 15.65 8.66 -4.65
CA THR A 55 15.32 7.29 -4.24
C THR A 55 14.16 6.72 -5.04
N PRO A 56 14.27 5.47 -5.52
CA PRO A 56 13.12 4.74 -6.06
C PRO A 56 12.12 4.39 -4.95
N SER A 57 10.89 4.06 -5.33
CA SER A 57 9.88 3.60 -4.40
C SER A 57 10.24 2.24 -3.81
N GLY A 58 10.04 2.06 -2.50
CA GLY A 58 10.43 0.85 -1.78
C GLY A 58 10.54 1.05 -0.26
N PHE A 59 10.86 -0.04 0.44
CA PHE A 59 11.09 -0.01 1.89
C PHE A 59 12.52 0.43 2.21
N THR A 60 12.65 1.27 3.24
CA THR A 60 13.95 1.77 3.72
C THR A 60 14.77 0.72 4.46
N MET A 61 14.11 -0.31 4.98
CA MET A 61 14.73 -1.39 5.73
C MET A 61 14.15 -2.72 5.24
N ILE A 62 15.04 -3.68 5.03
CA ILE A 62 14.71 -5.06 4.70
C ILE A 62 15.17 -5.92 5.88
N GLY A 63 14.26 -6.69 6.45
CA GLY A 63 14.59 -7.65 7.49
C GLY A 63 14.77 -9.06 6.96
N SER A 64 14.74 -9.99 7.89
CA SER A 64 14.92 -11.42 7.70
C SER A 64 13.68 -12.18 8.18
N LEU A 65 13.54 -13.43 7.70
CA LEU A 65 12.55 -14.34 8.25
C LEU A 65 13.02 -14.83 9.63
N LYS A 66 12.15 -14.69 10.62
CA LYS A 66 12.33 -15.13 12.00
C LYS A 66 11.24 -16.12 12.36
N GLU A 67 11.62 -17.25 12.94
CA GLU A 67 10.69 -18.34 13.27
C GLU A 67 10.80 -18.68 14.75
N GLU A 68 9.66 -18.72 15.45
CA GLU A 68 9.54 -19.15 16.86
C GLU A 68 10.46 -18.40 17.84
N ILE A 69 10.76 -17.14 17.55
CA ILE A 69 11.48 -16.25 18.48
C ILE A 69 10.54 -15.21 19.09
N SER A 70 11.00 -14.61 20.19
CA SER A 70 10.30 -13.48 20.81
C SER A 70 10.30 -12.25 19.89
N GLU A 71 9.17 -11.54 19.83
CA GLU A 71 9.05 -10.25 19.13
C GLU A 71 10.11 -9.24 19.58
N GLY A 72 10.50 -9.27 20.85
CA GLY A 72 11.52 -8.35 21.39
C GLY A 72 12.93 -8.58 20.84
N SER A 73 13.16 -9.70 20.15
CA SER A 73 14.43 -10.04 19.50
C SER A 73 14.40 -9.78 17.99
N CYS A 74 13.29 -9.27 17.46
CA CYS A 74 13.15 -8.95 16.05
C CYS A 74 13.51 -7.48 15.77
N ASN A 75 14.09 -7.24 14.60
CA ASN A 75 14.39 -5.91 14.09
C ASN A 75 13.28 -5.42 13.15
N VAL A 76 13.27 -4.11 12.86
CA VAL A 76 12.34 -3.53 11.88
C VAL A 76 12.49 -4.19 10.52
N GLY A 77 11.37 -4.53 9.90
CA GLY A 77 11.32 -5.20 8.60
C GLY A 77 11.46 -6.71 8.68
N ASP A 78 11.76 -7.29 9.86
CA ASP A 78 11.73 -8.74 10.03
C ASP A 78 10.31 -9.27 9.84
N ILE A 79 10.21 -10.46 9.25
CA ILE A 79 8.97 -11.23 9.17
C ILE A 79 9.03 -12.27 10.29
N LEU A 80 8.11 -12.17 11.25
CA LEU A 80 8.01 -13.11 12.35
C LEU A 80 6.88 -14.11 12.11
N THR A 81 7.21 -15.39 12.18
CA THR A 81 6.27 -16.50 12.16
C THR A 81 6.35 -17.25 13.48
N SER A 82 5.20 -17.71 13.99
CA SER A 82 5.13 -18.53 15.19
C SER A 82 3.85 -19.35 15.19
N SER A 83 3.93 -20.57 15.70
CA SER A 83 2.81 -21.46 16.00
C SER A 83 1.85 -20.91 17.05
N SER A 84 2.26 -19.89 17.82
CA SER A 84 1.39 -19.18 18.75
C SER A 84 0.43 -18.20 18.08
N PHE A 85 0.69 -17.82 16.82
CA PHE A 85 -0.17 -16.92 16.07
C PHE A 85 -1.40 -17.64 15.54
N THR A 86 -2.44 -16.87 15.23
CA THR A 86 -3.61 -17.40 14.53
C THR A 86 -3.18 -18.02 13.20
N ALA A 87 -3.73 -19.19 12.85
CA ALA A 87 -3.41 -19.86 11.60
C ALA A 87 -3.55 -18.91 10.39
N ASN A 88 -2.67 -19.05 9.41
CA ASN A 88 -2.58 -18.20 8.22
C ASN A 88 -2.22 -16.74 8.49
N THR A 89 -1.59 -16.45 9.63
CA THR A 89 -1.10 -15.11 9.93
C THR A 89 0.39 -15.11 10.27
N PHE A 90 1.04 -13.99 9.98
CA PHE A 90 2.40 -13.69 10.42
C PHE A 90 2.53 -12.19 10.65
N LYS A 91 3.60 -11.77 11.31
CA LYS A 91 3.82 -10.36 11.66
C LYS A 91 4.96 -9.78 10.84
N LEU A 92 4.75 -8.58 10.32
CA LEU A 92 5.80 -7.72 9.80
C LEU A 92 6.15 -6.70 10.89
N ILE A 93 7.39 -6.77 11.36
CA ILE A 93 7.86 -5.98 12.50
C ILE A 93 8.06 -4.53 12.07
N ALA A 94 7.38 -3.63 12.76
CA ALA A 94 7.26 -2.24 12.35
C ALA A 94 8.00 -1.25 13.26
N LEU A 95 8.37 -1.71 14.45
CA LEU A 95 9.15 -1.00 15.45
C LEU A 95 10.07 -2.00 16.16
N ASN A 96 11.36 -1.67 16.28
CA ASN A 96 12.28 -2.45 17.10
C ASN A 96 12.02 -2.13 18.58
N LYS A 97 11.71 -3.15 19.40
CA LYS A 97 11.48 -2.98 20.84
C LYS A 97 12.78 -3.00 21.67
N GLY A 98 13.92 -3.36 21.06
CA GLY A 98 15.24 -3.47 21.72
C GLY A 98 16.25 -2.37 21.38
N GLU A 99 16.05 -1.65 20.27
CA GLU A 99 16.75 -0.40 19.96
C GLU A 99 15.69 0.69 19.81
N ASP A 100 15.71 1.70 20.68
CA ASP A 100 14.85 2.86 20.53
C ASP A 100 14.94 3.41 19.09
N SER A 101 13.78 3.54 18.43
CA SER A 101 13.51 4.54 17.38
C SER A 101 13.75 4.20 15.90
N LYS A 102 13.74 2.93 15.48
CA LYS A 102 13.61 2.61 14.03
C LYS A 102 12.17 2.25 13.70
N ASN A 103 11.64 2.91 12.67
CA ASN A 103 10.28 2.73 12.17
C ASN A 103 10.30 2.13 10.77
N LEU A 104 9.34 1.27 10.45
CA LEU A 104 9.17 0.77 9.09
C LEU A 104 8.63 1.88 8.18
N ILE A 105 9.50 2.43 7.34
CA ILE A 105 9.15 3.48 6.39
C ILE A 105 9.23 2.95 4.96
N ALA A 106 8.17 3.19 4.18
CA ALA A 106 8.14 2.98 2.74
C ALA A 106 8.11 4.33 2.02
N TRP A 107 8.92 4.49 0.99
CA TRP A 107 8.80 5.60 0.04
C TRP A 107 7.93 5.15 -1.12
N VAL A 108 6.86 5.87 -1.43
CA VAL A 108 5.98 5.55 -2.57
C VAL A 108 5.69 6.84 -3.32
N ASN A 109 6.09 6.89 -4.59
CA ASN A 109 5.89 8.06 -5.46
C ASN A 109 6.47 9.38 -4.89
N GLY A 110 7.55 9.28 -4.09
CA GLY A 110 8.18 10.40 -3.39
C GLY A 110 7.55 10.75 -2.03
N TRP A 111 6.56 10.01 -1.56
CA TRP A 111 5.93 10.20 -0.26
C TRP A 111 6.50 9.23 0.78
N PRO A 112 6.89 9.70 1.98
CA PRO A 112 7.27 8.81 3.08
C PRO A 112 6.01 8.34 3.83
N LEU A 113 5.85 7.02 3.95
CA LEU A 113 4.76 6.40 4.68
C LEU A 113 5.29 5.58 5.87
N LEU A 114 4.67 5.78 7.03
CA LEU A 114 4.92 4.98 8.23
C LEU A 114 4.00 3.76 8.22
N ILE A 115 4.59 2.57 8.07
CA ILE A 115 3.85 1.31 7.88
C ILE A 115 3.68 0.58 9.22
N GLN A 116 2.58 0.83 9.93
CA GLN A 116 2.36 0.36 11.30
C GLN A 116 0.88 0.03 11.60
N GLY A 117 0.67 -0.98 12.44
CA GLY A 117 -0.61 -1.29 13.08
C GLY A 117 -1.67 -1.96 12.19
N SER A 118 -1.29 -2.49 11.02
CA SER A 118 -2.25 -3.18 10.15
C SER A 118 -2.79 -4.43 10.84
N ASN A 119 -4.11 -4.56 10.98
CA ASN A 119 -4.80 -5.65 11.65
C ASN A 119 -4.24 -5.97 13.06
N SER A 120 -3.83 -4.93 13.78
CA SER A 120 -3.09 -5.08 15.03
C SER A 120 -3.36 -3.91 15.98
N LEU A 121 -3.51 -4.22 17.27
CA LEU A 121 -3.57 -3.22 18.35
C LEU A 121 -2.18 -2.70 18.76
N THR A 122 -1.13 -3.29 18.21
CA THR A 122 0.27 -2.91 18.43
C THR A 122 0.84 -2.25 17.19
N GLU A 123 2.09 -1.78 17.25
CA GLU A 123 2.76 -1.13 16.12
C GLU A 123 3.02 -2.12 14.97
N ASN A 124 3.21 -3.41 15.28
CA ASN A 124 3.49 -4.44 14.28
C ASN A 124 2.30 -4.68 13.36
N ASN A 125 2.58 -4.98 12.09
CA ASN A 125 1.55 -5.28 11.10
C ASN A 125 1.27 -6.79 11.10
N THR A 126 0.02 -7.19 11.31
CA THR A 126 -0.42 -8.58 11.15
C THR A 126 -0.89 -8.78 9.71
N ILE A 127 -0.20 -9.63 8.98
CA ILE A 127 -0.57 -10.03 7.63
C ILE A 127 -1.44 -11.27 7.72
N ILE A 128 -2.65 -11.19 7.16
CA ILE A 128 -3.63 -12.28 7.17
C ILE A 128 -3.68 -12.84 5.75
N LEU A 129 -3.34 -14.11 5.62
CA LEU A 129 -3.41 -14.83 4.36
C LEU A 129 -4.79 -15.49 4.21
N PRO A 130 -5.35 -15.54 2.99
CA PRO A 130 -6.57 -16.29 2.74
C PRO A 130 -6.34 -17.78 3.00
N SER A 131 -7.45 -18.50 3.18
CA SER A 131 -7.44 -19.96 3.35
C SER A 131 -6.55 -20.62 2.31
N PRO A 132 -5.69 -21.59 2.69
CA PRO A 132 -4.83 -22.29 1.74
C PRO A 132 -5.66 -22.98 0.66
N PRO A 133 -5.10 -23.20 -0.54
CA PRO A 133 -5.80 -23.90 -1.61
C PRO A 133 -6.17 -25.34 -1.19
N THR A 134 -7.25 -25.89 -1.76
CA THR A 134 -7.63 -27.29 -1.49
C THR A 134 -6.76 -28.28 -2.27
N ILE A 135 -6.26 -27.88 -3.44
CA ILE A 135 -5.48 -28.71 -4.37
C ILE A 135 -4.33 -27.87 -4.92
N GLY A 136 -3.21 -28.50 -5.26
CA GLY A 136 -2.07 -27.84 -5.90
C GLY A 136 -1.31 -26.93 -4.93
N TYR A 137 -0.60 -25.94 -5.47
CA TYR A 137 0.03 -24.86 -4.71
C TYR A 137 -0.59 -23.52 -5.13
N ARG A 138 -0.44 -22.50 -4.28
CA ARG A 138 -0.81 -21.12 -4.59
C ARG A 138 0.28 -20.19 -4.12
N ILE A 139 0.51 -19.10 -4.82
CA ILE A 139 1.38 -18.03 -4.34
C ILE A 139 0.49 -16.87 -3.92
N ASP A 140 0.60 -16.48 -2.66
CA ASP A 140 -0.07 -15.29 -2.12
C ASP A 140 0.93 -14.12 -2.21
N PHE A 141 0.67 -13.19 -3.11
CA PHE A 141 1.45 -11.97 -3.28
C PHE A 141 0.99 -10.90 -2.30
N VAL A 142 1.94 -10.35 -1.55
CA VAL A 142 1.71 -9.27 -0.60
C VAL A 142 2.34 -7.99 -1.13
N PHE A 143 1.54 -6.93 -1.16
CA PHE A 143 1.94 -5.63 -1.67
C PHE A 143 1.34 -4.51 -0.85
N LEU A 144 1.99 -3.35 -0.88
CA LEU A 144 1.51 -2.13 -0.27
C LEU A 144 0.79 -1.33 -1.35
N GLU A 145 -0.51 -1.06 -1.16
CA GLU A 145 -1.32 -0.23 -2.02
C GLU A 145 -1.54 1.15 -1.36
N VAL A 146 -1.35 2.23 -2.11
CA VAL A 146 -1.31 3.61 -1.61
C VAL A 146 -2.09 4.54 -2.54
N TRP A 147 -2.90 5.44 -1.99
CA TRP A 147 -3.66 6.42 -2.76
C TRP A 147 -3.82 7.74 -2.03
N ARG A 148 -4.25 8.76 -2.77
CA ARG A 148 -4.62 10.07 -2.22
C ARG A 148 -6.13 10.14 -2.09
N LYS A 149 -6.62 10.29 -0.86
CA LYS A 149 -8.06 10.46 -0.55
C LYS A 149 -8.32 11.88 -0.09
N LEU A 150 -9.32 12.53 -0.69
CA LEU A 150 -9.90 13.75 -0.14
C LEU A 150 -10.81 13.35 1.03
N ILE A 151 -10.54 13.89 2.21
CA ILE A 151 -11.26 13.61 3.45
C ILE A 151 -12.42 14.59 3.60
N ASP A 152 -13.61 14.05 3.82
CA ASP A 152 -14.84 14.78 4.15
C ASP A 152 -15.15 14.69 5.67
N VAL A 153 -16.18 15.41 6.12
CA VAL A 153 -16.54 15.53 7.55
C VAL A 153 -16.92 14.19 8.20
N ASP A 154 -17.48 13.27 7.43
CA ASP A 154 -17.93 11.96 7.89
C ASP A 154 -16.85 10.87 7.71
N ASP A 155 -15.73 11.19 7.05
CA ASP A 155 -14.66 10.24 6.80
C ASP A 155 -13.83 9.98 8.07
N ILE A 156 -13.27 8.78 8.16
CA ILE A 156 -12.33 8.41 9.20
C ILE A 156 -10.94 8.98 8.85
N ILE A 157 -10.33 9.71 9.78
CA ILE A 157 -8.92 10.07 9.68
C ILE A 157 -8.09 8.88 10.13
N TYR A 158 -7.58 8.09 9.19
CA TYR A 158 -6.80 6.91 9.51
C TYR A 158 -5.44 7.28 10.12
N LYS A 159 -5.11 6.70 11.28
CA LYS A 159 -3.81 6.93 11.89
C LYS A 159 -2.71 6.38 10.96
N HIS A 160 -1.67 7.17 10.75
CA HIS A 160 -0.58 6.89 9.79
C HIS A 160 -1.03 6.75 8.32
N GLY A 161 -2.31 7.01 8.01
CA GLY A 161 -2.90 6.68 6.71
C GLY A 161 -3.26 5.20 6.54
N ASN A 162 -3.16 4.37 7.58
CA ASN A 162 -3.44 2.94 7.49
C ASN A 162 -4.94 2.65 7.61
N VAL A 163 -5.59 2.22 6.53
CA VAL A 163 -7.02 1.87 6.59
C VAL A 163 -7.31 0.60 7.38
N LEU A 164 -6.29 -0.22 7.59
CA LEU A 164 -6.35 -1.45 8.39
C LEU A 164 -5.84 -1.22 9.83
N TYR A 165 -5.69 0.03 10.28
CA TYR A 165 -5.18 0.30 11.63
C TYR A 165 -6.09 -0.34 12.69
N GLY A 166 -5.52 -1.24 13.49
CA GLY A 166 -6.32 -1.99 14.47
C GLY A 166 -6.64 -1.19 15.75
N GLY A 167 -5.93 -0.10 16.01
CA GLY A 167 -6.13 0.76 17.18
C GLY A 167 -7.16 1.87 16.96
N THR A 168 -7.15 2.86 17.85
CA THR A 168 -8.05 4.03 17.76
C THR A 168 -7.50 5.08 16.78
N ASN A 169 -8.33 5.45 15.81
CA ASN A 169 -8.05 6.56 14.89
C ASN A 169 -8.27 7.93 15.55
N PRO A 170 -7.52 8.97 15.15
CA PRO A 170 -7.80 10.35 15.56
C PRO A 170 -9.24 10.77 15.25
N ALA A 171 -9.80 11.65 16.08
CA ALA A 171 -11.08 12.26 15.80
C ALA A 171 -10.98 13.15 14.54
N ASN A 172 -12.05 13.18 13.76
CA ASN A 172 -12.14 14.09 12.63
C ASN A 172 -12.39 15.52 13.13
N ASP A 173 -11.45 16.43 12.82
CA ASP A 173 -11.43 17.83 13.25
C ASP A 173 -11.63 18.81 12.08
N LEU A 174 -12.33 18.37 11.02
CA LEU A 174 -12.68 19.21 9.87
C LEU A 174 -13.75 20.27 10.23
N ILE A 175 -14.59 19.98 11.22
CA ILE A 175 -15.54 20.94 11.80
C ILE A 175 -14.83 21.75 12.89
N ASP A 176 -14.76 23.06 12.70
CA ASP A 176 -14.22 23.95 13.72
C ASP A 176 -15.21 24.07 14.89
N PRO A 177 -14.82 23.75 16.14
CA PRO A 177 -15.73 23.72 17.28
C PRO A 177 -16.24 25.10 17.72
N ALA A 178 -15.55 26.20 17.35
CA ALA A 178 -15.97 27.55 17.73
C ALA A 178 -17.10 28.08 16.84
N ILE A 179 -17.13 27.69 15.57
CA ILE A 179 -18.13 28.13 14.59
C ILE A 179 -19.12 27.04 14.18
N GLY A 180 -18.82 25.77 14.49
CA GLY A 180 -19.68 24.62 14.18
C GLY A 180 -19.81 24.33 12.68
N LEU A 181 -18.83 24.74 11.88
CA LEU A 181 -18.86 24.61 10.42
C LEU A 181 -17.57 23.96 9.90
N GLU A 182 -17.69 23.23 8.78
CA GLU A 182 -16.54 22.76 8.01
C GLU A 182 -15.78 23.97 7.44
N THR A 183 -14.48 24.04 7.69
CA THR A 183 -13.65 25.17 7.24
C THR A 183 -12.77 24.82 6.04
N THR A 184 -12.33 23.58 5.97
CA THR A 184 -11.37 23.09 4.97
C THR A 184 -11.60 21.61 4.73
N ARG A 185 -11.16 21.11 3.58
CA ARG A 185 -10.94 19.67 3.33
C ARG A 185 -9.46 19.38 3.26
N ARG A 186 -9.08 18.14 3.55
CA ARG A 186 -7.68 17.72 3.57
C ARG A 186 -7.50 16.51 2.68
N ILE A 187 -6.32 16.40 2.08
CA ILE A 187 -5.93 15.20 1.34
C ILE A 187 -5.07 14.37 2.27
N GLN A 188 -5.49 13.13 2.52
CA GLN A 188 -4.70 12.16 3.24
C GLN A 188 -4.10 11.17 2.25
N ILE A 189 -2.82 10.87 2.42
CA ILE A 189 -2.21 9.70 1.79
C ILE A 189 -2.61 8.50 2.65
N GLN A 190 -3.33 7.57 2.04
CA GLN A 190 -3.82 6.36 2.69
C GLN A 190 -3.17 5.14 2.06
N TYR A 191 -3.08 4.07 2.83
CA TYR A 191 -2.56 2.80 2.37
C TYR A 191 -3.26 1.61 3.01
N ARG A 192 -3.12 0.46 2.35
CA ARG A 192 -3.42 -0.87 2.89
C ARG A 192 -2.33 -1.85 2.48
N ILE A 193 -2.02 -2.81 3.36
CA ILE A 193 -1.27 -4.00 2.94
C ILE A 193 -2.28 -5.01 2.44
N ARG A 194 -2.12 -5.44 1.20
CA ARG A 194 -3.04 -6.35 0.54
C ARG A 194 -2.38 -7.66 0.16
N VAL A 195 -3.20 -8.71 0.16
CA VAL A 195 -2.83 -10.05 -0.27
C VAL A 195 -3.72 -10.44 -1.44
N ALA A 196 -3.12 -10.88 -2.53
CA ALA A 196 -3.83 -11.41 -3.70
C ALA A 196 -3.07 -12.63 -4.25
N PRO A 197 -3.76 -13.60 -4.87
CA PRO A 197 -3.07 -14.64 -5.62
C PRO A 197 -2.28 -14.04 -6.77
N THR A 198 -1.20 -14.70 -7.18
CA THR A 198 -0.45 -14.32 -8.39
C THR A 198 0.24 -15.53 -9.02
N ASP A 199 0.52 -15.42 -10.31
CA ASP A 199 1.45 -16.29 -11.02
C ASP A 199 2.82 -15.62 -11.19
N LEU A 200 3.77 -15.98 -10.33
CA LEU A 200 5.14 -15.42 -10.39
C LEU A 200 5.97 -15.92 -11.58
N GLU A 201 5.55 -16.99 -12.27
CA GLU A 201 6.28 -17.48 -13.44
C GLU A 201 6.09 -16.52 -14.62
N ASN A 202 4.84 -16.11 -14.86
CA ASN A 202 4.50 -15.16 -15.92
C ASN A 202 4.62 -13.70 -15.46
N TYR A 203 4.45 -13.42 -14.16
CA TYR A 203 4.53 -12.09 -13.59
C TYR A 203 5.51 -12.05 -12.40
N PRO A 204 6.84 -12.05 -12.66
CA PRO A 204 7.85 -12.11 -11.59
C PRO A 204 7.78 -10.97 -10.57
N SER A 205 7.18 -9.84 -10.95
CA SER A 205 6.97 -8.68 -10.07
C SER A 205 5.70 -8.79 -9.21
N GLY A 206 4.91 -9.85 -9.35
CA GLY A 206 3.70 -10.14 -8.58
C GLY A 206 2.41 -9.49 -9.09
N PHE A 207 2.49 -8.41 -9.88
CA PHE A 207 1.32 -7.72 -10.44
C PHE A 207 0.77 -8.45 -11.67
N ASP A 208 0.05 -9.54 -11.41
CA ASP A 208 -0.72 -10.29 -12.41
C ASP A 208 -2.04 -9.55 -12.73
N PRO A 209 -2.26 -9.12 -13.99
CA PRO A 209 -3.46 -8.36 -14.38
C PRO A 209 -4.75 -9.19 -14.30
N THR A 210 -4.67 -10.51 -14.11
CA THR A 210 -5.85 -11.38 -13.97
C THR A 210 -6.25 -11.64 -12.52
N GLN A 211 -5.38 -11.32 -11.56
CA GLN A 211 -5.57 -11.62 -10.14
C GLN A 211 -5.36 -10.41 -9.22
N VAL A 212 -4.54 -9.44 -9.63
CA VAL A 212 -4.14 -8.27 -8.83
C VAL A 212 -4.78 -7.00 -9.41
N PHE A 213 -6.02 -6.77 -9.03
CA PHE A 213 -6.78 -5.58 -9.41
C PHE A 213 -6.63 -4.47 -8.38
N VAL A 214 -6.69 -3.23 -8.85
CA VAL A 214 -6.75 -2.03 -8.02
C VAL A 214 -7.97 -2.04 -7.10
N GLN A 215 -7.82 -1.47 -5.91
CA GLN A 215 -8.94 -1.22 -5.01
C GLN A 215 -8.94 0.23 -4.51
N GLY A 216 -7.76 0.82 -4.28
CA GLY A 216 -7.69 2.20 -3.79
C GLY A 216 -8.49 2.37 -2.48
N PRO A 217 -9.34 3.39 -2.33
CA PRO A 217 -10.32 3.57 -1.25
C PRO A 217 -11.54 2.62 -1.24
N LEU A 218 -11.77 1.82 -2.28
CA LEU A 218 -13.00 1.00 -2.38
C LEU A 218 -13.02 -0.15 -1.35
N ASP A 219 -14.22 -0.66 -1.08
CA ASP A 219 -14.41 -1.81 -0.19
C ASP A 219 -13.93 -3.13 -0.83
N GLU A 220 -14.02 -3.24 -2.15
CA GLU A 220 -13.60 -4.42 -2.92
C GLU A 220 -12.75 -4.01 -4.14
N PRO A 221 -11.90 -4.92 -4.67
CA PRO A 221 -11.15 -4.67 -5.90
C PRO A 221 -12.05 -4.37 -7.09
N LEU A 222 -11.64 -3.42 -7.94
CA LEU A 222 -12.31 -3.05 -9.16
C LEU A 222 -11.77 -3.88 -10.34
N GLU A 223 -12.56 -4.83 -10.83
CA GLU A 223 -12.12 -5.79 -11.85
C GLU A 223 -12.61 -5.47 -13.28
N THR A 224 -13.56 -4.53 -13.43
CA THR A 224 -14.38 -4.41 -14.65
C THR A 224 -14.02 -3.24 -15.56
N CYS A 225 -13.16 -2.32 -15.11
CA CYS A 225 -12.80 -1.11 -15.86
C CYS A 225 -11.45 -1.25 -16.59
N SER A 226 -11.23 -0.44 -17.63
CA SER A 226 -9.99 -0.44 -18.41
C SER A 226 -8.75 0.02 -17.63
N HIS A 227 -8.93 0.69 -16.50
CA HIS A 227 -7.86 1.21 -15.65
C HIS A 227 -7.70 0.41 -14.33
N ALA A 228 -8.25 -0.81 -14.28
CA ALA A 228 -8.22 -1.70 -13.13
C ALA A 228 -6.82 -2.29 -12.81
N TYR A 229 -5.88 -2.18 -13.75
CA TYR A 229 -4.65 -2.96 -13.75
C TYR A 229 -3.45 -2.11 -13.35
N PHE A 230 -2.55 -2.69 -12.57
CA PHE A 230 -1.27 -2.07 -12.24
C PHE A 230 -0.28 -2.20 -13.41
N SER A 231 0.36 -1.07 -13.73
CA SER A 231 1.45 -0.99 -14.70
C SER A 231 2.67 -0.37 -14.06
N GLN A 232 3.87 -0.83 -14.44
CA GLN A 232 5.11 -0.28 -13.90
C GLN A 232 5.31 1.17 -14.33
N VAL A 233 5.68 2.04 -13.39
CA VAL A 233 5.93 3.45 -13.68
C VAL A 233 7.34 3.60 -14.28
N PRO A 234 7.50 4.17 -15.48
CA PRO A 234 8.81 4.38 -16.08
C PRO A 234 9.71 5.25 -15.19
N GLY A 235 10.94 4.81 -14.97
CA GLY A 235 11.94 5.51 -14.17
C GLY A 235 11.94 5.16 -12.68
N ASP A 236 10.94 4.43 -12.18
CA ASP A 236 10.91 3.92 -10.81
C ASP A 236 10.66 2.40 -10.81
N PRO A 237 11.70 1.57 -10.61
CA PRO A 237 11.59 0.12 -10.75
C PRO A 237 10.68 -0.53 -9.70
N GLY A 238 10.49 0.10 -8.54
CA GLY A 238 9.65 -0.41 -7.46
C GLY A 238 8.19 0.01 -7.54
N LEU A 239 7.88 1.02 -8.36
CA LEU A 239 6.56 1.65 -8.39
C LEU A 239 5.66 1.09 -9.48
N TRP A 240 4.46 0.72 -9.06
CA TRP A 240 3.36 0.33 -9.92
C TRP A 240 2.20 1.29 -9.75
N ARG A 241 1.44 1.51 -10.81
CA ARG A 241 0.31 2.44 -10.82
C ARG A 241 -0.85 1.88 -11.63
N ALA A 242 -2.04 1.95 -11.05
CA ALA A 242 -3.33 1.72 -11.69
C ALA A 242 -4.13 3.03 -11.74
N GLY A 243 -5.14 3.11 -12.59
CA GLY A 243 -5.88 4.34 -12.87
C GLY A 243 -5.43 5.05 -14.16
N ALA A 244 -6.31 5.89 -14.71
CA ALA A 244 -6.07 6.64 -15.94
C ALA A 244 -5.62 8.10 -15.70
N GLY A 245 -5.84 8.63 -14.48
CA GLY A 245 -5.56 10.02 -14.16
C GLY A 245 -6.52 11.02 -14.79
N ASP A 246 -7.70 10.56 -15.16
CA ASP A 246 -8.80 11.36 -15.67
C ASP A 246 -9.98 11.39 -14.67
N SER A 247 -11.00 12.17 -14.98
CA SER A 247 -12.17 12.34 -14.11
C SER A 247 -12.94 11.03 -13.91
N ALA A 248 -12.97 10.15 -14.92
CA ALA A 248 -13.61 8.85 -14.81
C ALA A 248 -12.87 7.99 -13.77
N ALA A 249 -11.54 7.90 -13.85
CA ALA A 249 -10.75 7.18 -12.85
C ALA A 249 -10.79 7.83 -11.45
N GLN A 250 -10.92 9.16 -11.35
CA GLN A 250 -11.12 9.85 -10.08
C GLN A 250 -12.45 9.43 -9.41
N GLU A 251 -13.52 9.31 -10.19
CA GLU A 251 -14.83 8.89 -9.71
C GLU A 251 -14.85 7.38 -9.39
N ASP A 252 -14.36 6.54 -10.32
CA ASP A 252 -14.35 5.08 -10.18
C ASP A 252 -13.46 4.62 -9.02
N LEU A 253 -12.29 5.24 -8.84
CA LEU A 253 -11.36 4.90 -7.77
C LEU A 253 -11.54 5.76 -6.52
N LEU A 254 -12.38 6.80 -6.52
CA LEU A 254 -12.54 7.74 -5.40
C LEU A 254 -11.21 8.38 -4.93
N THR A 255 -10.26 8.57 -5.85
CA THR A 255 -8.93 9.15 -5.59
C THR A 255 -8.81 10.58 -6.11
N VAL A 256 -7.93 11.36 -5.49
CA VAL A 256 -7.72 12.77 -5.87
C VAL A 256 -7.15 12.92 -7.28
N ASP A 257 -6.17 12.09 -7.64
CA ASP A 257 -5.45 12.17 -8.91
C ASP A 257 -5.90 11.13 -9.93
N GLY A 258 -6.91 10.31 -9.63
CA GLY A 258 -7.36 9.24 -10.52
C GLY A 258 -6.37 8.09 -10.63
N TYR A 259 -5.50 7.94 -9.63
CA TYR A 259 -4.46 6.91 -9.57
C TYR A 259 -4.41 6.24 -8.19
N THR A 260 -4.05 4.96 -8.23
CA THR A 260 -3.62 4.20 -7.06
C THR A 260 -2.23 3.65 -7.35
N TYR A 261 -1.35 3.72 -6.37
CA TYR A 261 0.05 3.34 -6.45
C TYR A 261 0.26 2.05 -5.66
N ALA A 262 1.24 1.25 -6.06
CA ALA A 262 1.59 0.05 -5.33
C ALA A 262 3.08 -0.25 -5.40
N ILE A 263 3.59 -0.90 -4.35
CA ILE A 263 4.95 -1.47 -4.32
C ILE A 263 4.88 -2.94 -3.86
N PRO A 264 5.67 -3.84 -4.47
CA PRO A 264 5.73 -5.23 -4.04
C PRO A 264 6.38 -5.33 -2.66
N MET A 265 5.93 -6.26 -1.81
CA MET A 265 6.56 -6.54 -0.51
C MET A 265 7.27 -7.90 -0.51
N PHE A 266 6.49 -8.97 -0.66
CA PHE A 266 7.00 -10.35 -0.71
C PHE A 266 5.90 -11.29 -1.22
N ALA A 267 6.29 -12.50 -1.60
CA ALA A 267 5.38 -13.56 -2.01
C ALA A 267 5.47 -14.75 -1.06
N VAL A 268 4.33 -15.35 -0.76
CA VAL A 268 4.21 -16.48 0.16
C VAL A 268 3.77 -17.70 -0.62
N ALA A 269 4.65 -18.70 -0.72
CA ALA A 269 4.28 -19.99 -1.28
C ALA A 269 3.37 -20.75 -0.29
N ARG A 270 2.18 -21.11 -0.74
CA ARG A 270 1.15 -21.77 0.06
C ARG A 270 1.05 -23.23 -0.32
N ARG A 271 1.10 -24.08 0.70
CA ARG A 271 0.74 -25.49 0.59
C ARG A 271 -0.77 -25.67 0.64
N ASN A 272 -1.28 -26.81 0.19
CA ASN A 272 -2.72 -27.09 0.20
C ASN A 272 -3.21 -27.65 1.54
N THR A 273 -4.53 -27.84 1.68
CA THR A 273 -5.13 -28.41 2.90
C THR A 273 -5.03 -29.93 2.98
N GLY A 274 -4.51 -30.59 1.95
CA GLY A 274 -4.38 -32.04 1.90
C GLY A 274 -3.35 -32.57 2.91
N ASN A 275 -3.53 -33.82 3.32
CA ASN A 275 -2.50 -34.53 4.07
C ASN A 275 -1.23 -34.63 3.24
N TYR A 276 -0.09 -34.49 3.90
CA TYR A 276 1.17 -34.79 3.24
C TYR A 276 1.27 -36.28 2.93
N ASP A 277 1.73 -36.58 1.74
CA ASP A 277 2.10 -37.91 1.28
C ASP A 277 3.36 -37.76 0.42
N PRO A 278 4.50 -38.34 0.86
CA PRO A 278 5.78 -38.19 0.19
C PRO A 278 5.80 -38.84 -1.20
N ASP A 279 4.95 -39.83 -1.46
CA ASP A 279 5.00 -40.60 -2.71
C ASP A 279 4.32 -39.83 -3.85
N ASN A 280 3.22 -39.14 -3.54
CA ASN A 280 2.35 -38.51 -4.53
C ASN A 280 2.47 -36.97 -4.60
N ARG A 281 3.50 -36.39 -3.98
CA ARG A 281 3.68 -34.92 -3.89
C ARG A 281 2.50 -34.23 -3.20
N SER A 282 1.80 -34.92 -2.31
CA SER A 282 0.61 -34.37 -1.65
C SER A 282 0.99 -33.27 -0.67
N ASN A 283 0.06 -32.36 -0.41
CA ASN A 283 0.33 -31.10 0.27
C ASN A 283 1.31 -30.16 -0.47
N ALA A 284 1.18 -30.11 -1.80
CA ALA A 284 1.85 -29.13 -2.65
C ALA A 284 3.38 -29.21 -2.64
N ALA A 285 3.94 -30.39 -2.36
CA ALA A 285 5.37 -30.60 -2.45
C ALA A 285 5.84 -30.51 -3.91
N SER A 286 6.96 -29.86 -4.15
CA SER A 286 7.60 -29.85 -5.48
C SER A 286 8.37 -31.15 -5.74
N LYS A 287 8.74 -31.88 -4.68
CA LYS A 287 9.52 -33.12 -4.72
C LYS A 287 8.75 -34.30 -4.13
N SER A 288 8.91 -35.47 -4.77
CA SER A 288 8.42 -36.77 -4.26
C SER A 288 9.54 -37.54 -3.57
N LEU A 289 9.19 -38.64 -2.90
CA LEU A 289 10.13 -39.57 -2.29
C LEU A 289 11.21 -40.04 -3.26
N SER A 290 10.85 -40.28 -4.53
CA SER A 290 11.80 -40.63 -5.59
C SER A 290 12.89 -39.57 -5.79
N ASP A 291 12.54 -38.29 -5.69
CA ASP A 291 13.47 -37.18 -5.89
C ASP A 291 14.46 -37.09 -4.72
N TYR A 292 13.98 -37.38 -3.50
CA TYR A 292 14.82 -37.46 -2.30
C TYR A 292 15.77 -38.67 -2.32
N LEU A 293 15.26 -39.83 -2.72
CA LEU A 293 16.08 -41.04 -2.90
C LEU A 293 17.14 -40.84 -3.99
N ALA A 294 16.89 -39.97 -4.98
CA ALA A 294 17.85 -39.56 -6.00
C ALA A 294 18.85 -38.48 -5.52
N GLY A 295 18.80 -38.07 -4.24
CA GLY A 295 19.73 -37.11 -3.65
C GLY A 295 19.35 -35.64 -3.81
N THR A 296 18.11 -35.35 -4.25
CA THR A 296 17.60 -33.97 -4.25
C THR A 296 17.29 -33.56 -2.82
N ALA A 297 17.70 -32.36 -2.41
CA ALA A 297 17.40 -31.84 -1.08
C ALA A 297 15.87 -31.71 -0.86
N SER A 298 15.45 -31.94 0.38
CA SER A 298 14.09 -31.71 0.84
C SER A 298 13.68 -30.26 0.55
N ASP A 299 12.51 -30.08 -0.06
CA ASP A 299 11.84 -28.76 -0.14
C ASP A 299 11.01 -28.46 1.12
N ARG A 300 11.24 -29.25 2.18
CA ARG A 300 10.70 -29.06 3.52
C ARG A 300 11.83 -28.62 4.47
N PRO A 301 11.54 -27.69 5.40
CA PRO A 301 12.37 -27.52 6.58
C PRO A 301 12.43 -28.81 7.41
#